data_AF-A0A4R4WZP0-F1
#
_entry.id   AF-A0A4R4WZP0-F1
#
_cell.length_a   1.000
_cell.length_b   1.000
_cell.length_c   1.000
_cell.angle_alpha   90.00
_cell.angle_beta   90.00
_cell.angle_gamma   90.00
#
_symmetry.space_group_name_H-M   'P 1'
#
loop_
_entity.id
_entity.type
_entity.pdbx_description
1 polymer ?
#
loop_
_entity_poly.entity_id
_entity_poly.type
_entity_poly.pdbx_seq_one_letter_code
_entity_poly.pdbx_strand_id
1 'polypeptide(L)'
;MGSTVSSHENVEPGKTLIADVASAGELMHAPRRLRLLAGASSVCVRDPGGRLIWLETDRLSAFTDVDGQVRIVHHEDETTLVPRDTGAEARALASLDAFRAWIDARGESAPVPTEPYLGRPSTGLALSTEDGRSTAITRDLETGIILFARGRSLQGEFELQVRSVEIRETTADEFAPV
;
A
#
# COMPACT_ATOMS: atom_id res chain seq x y z
N MET A 1 29.03 1.92 -14.18
CA MET A 1 29.28 1.21 -12.91
C MET A 1 28.34 1.74 -11.86
N GLY A 2 27.61 0.87 -11.17
CA GLY A 2 26.92 1.25 -9.92
C GLY A 2 25.47 0.82 -9.82
N SER A 3 25.26 -0.49 -9.60
CA SER A 3 24.17 -1.06 -8.81
C SER A 3 22.71 -0.84 -9.28
N THR A 4 22.19 -1.77 -10.09
CA THR A 4 20.78 -2.16 -9.99
C THR A 4 20.61 -2.93 -8.69
N VAL A 5 20.43 -2.20 -7.58
CA VAL A 5 19.93 -2.81 -6.35
C VAL A 5 18.53 -3.28 -6.69
N SER A 6 18.37 -4.59 -6.87
CA SER A 6 17.06 -5.24 -6.87
C SER A 6 16.35 -4.76 -5.61
N SER A 7 15.31 -3.95 -5.77
CA SER A 7 14.50 -3.45 -4.67
C SER A 7 13.94 -4.65 -3.92
N HIS A 8 14.43 -4.87 -2.70
CA HIS A 8 13.87 -5.82 -1.74
C HIS A 8 12.51 -5.25 -1.26
N GLU A 9 11.54 -5.22 -2.16
CA GLU A 9 10.15 -4.85 -1.93
C GLU A 9 9.29 -6.04 -2.31
N ASN A 10 9.54 -7.21 -1.74
CA ASN A 10 8.75 -8.38 -2.07
C ASN A 10 8.57 -9.27 -0.85
N VAL A 11 7.31 -9.58 -0.57
CA VAL A 11 6.95 -10.76 0.18
C VAL A 11 7.45 -11.98 -0.60
N GLU A 12 8.10 -12.94 0.08
CA GLU A 12 8.66 -14.12 -0.58
C GLU A 12 7.59 -14.85 -1.42
N PRO A 13 7.95 -15.42 -2.59
CA PRO A 13 7.02 -16.24 -3.36
C PRO A 13 6.39 -17.34 -2.50
N GLY A 14 5.06 -17.48 -2.57
CA GLY A 14 4.31 -18.43 -1.74
C GLY A 14 3.95 -17.92 -0.35
N LYS A 15 4.34 -16.68 0.01
CA LYS A 15 3.88 -16.00 1.23
C LYS A 15 3.01 -14.80 0.92
N THR A 16 2.17 -14.45 1.88
CA THR A 16 1.35 -13.26 1.88
C THR A 16 1.54 -12.51 3.19
N LEU A 17 1.83 -11.22 3.07
CA LEU A 17 1.76 -10.27 4.17
C LEU A 17 0.32 -9.80 4.31
N ILE A 18 -0.20 -9.80 5.53
CA ILE A 18 -1.53 -9.31 5.87
C ILE A 18 -1.38 -8.23 6.92
N ALA A 19 -1.93 -7.05 6.64
CA ALA A 19 -1.86 -5.89 7.52
C ALA A 19 -3.23 -5.27 7.73
N ASP A 20 -3.57 -4.95 8.98
CA ASP A 20 -4.72 -4.08 9.26
C ASP A 20 -4.25 -2.61 9.23
N VAL A 21 -4.81 -1.83 8.31
CA VAL A 21 -4.46 -0.44 8.04
C VAL A 21 -5.56 0.47 8.57
N ALA A 22 -5.17 1.52 9.30
CA ALA A 22 -6.04 2.60 9.73
C ALA A 22 -5.65 3.90 9.03
N SER A 23 -6.63 4.61 8.47
CA SER A 23 -6.45 5.94 7.89
C SER A 23 -7.22 6.99 8.70
N ALA A 24 -6.64 8.17 8.85
CA ALA A 24 -7.22 9.30 9.56
C ALA A 24 -6.80 10.64 8.93
N GLY A 25 -7.56 11.70 9.22
CA GLY A 25 -7.31 13.05 8.72
C GLY A 25 -7.87 13.30 7.32
N GLU A 26 -7.25 14.23 6.60
CA GLU A 26 -7.73 14.79 5.33
C GLU A 26 -7.37 13.90 4.14
N LEU A 27 -8.02 12.72 4.09
CA LEU A 27 -7.99 11.75 2.99
C LEU A 27 -9.42 11.45 2.55
N MET A 28 -9.61 11.19 1.25
CA MET A 28 -10.93 11.03 0.61
C MET A 28 -11.91 10.10 1.34
N HIS A 29 -11.41 9.00 1.92
CA HIS A 29 -12.23 7.99 2.58
C HIS A 29 -11.91 7.80 4.07
N ALA A 30 -11.11 8.68 4.66
CA ALA A 30 -10.81 8.64 6.09
C ALA A 30 -11.95 9.29 6.92
N PRO A 31 -12.14 8.88 8.18
CA PRO A 31 -11.42 7.80 8.87
C PRO A 31 -11.99 6.42 8.52
N ARG A 32 -11.11 5.44 8.23
CA ARG A 32 -11.55 4.05 8.05
C ARG A 32 -10.46 3.03 8.36
N ARG A 33 -10.87 1.75 8.37
CA ARG A 33 -9.98 0.61 8.49
C ARG A 33 -10.10 -0.26 7.25
N LEU A 34 -8.96 -0.75 6.78
CA LEU A 34 -8.84 -1.65 5.63
C LEU A 34 -7.89 -2.79 5.98
N ARG A 35 -8.01 -3.89 5.26
CA ARG A 35 -7.04 -4.99 5.31
C ARG A 35 -6.25 -5.00 4.02
N LEU A 36 -4.93 -4.87 4.14
CA LEU A 36 -3.98 -5.00 3.04
C LEU A 36 -3.45 -6.43 3.01
N LEU A 37 -3.48 -7.05 1.84
CA LEU A 37 -2.82 -8.32 1.55
C LEU A 37 -1.80 -8.04 0.44
N ALA A 38 -0.53 -8.34 0.69
CA ALA A 38 0.54 -8.19 -0.29
C ALA A 38 1.23 -9.54 -0.48
N GLY A 39 1.18 -10.06 -1.71
CA GLY A 39 1.98 -11.20 -2.16
C GLY A 39 3.17 -10.72 -3.00
N ALA A 40 3.91 -11.67 -3.58
CA ALA A 40 5.08 -11.37 -4.42
C ALA A 40 4.74 -10.59 -5.71
N SER A 41 3.52 -10.71 -6.21
CA SER A 41 3.06 -10.05 -7.45
C SER A 41 1.59 -9.67 -7.40
N SER A 42 1.04 -9.54 -6.20
CA SER A 42 -0.37 -9.26 -5.99
C SER A 42 -0.56 -8.33 -4.79
N VAL A 43 -1.47 -7.38 -4.92
CA VAL A 43 -1.91 -6.51 -3.83
C VAL A 43 -3.42 -6.52 -3.79
N CYS A 44 -3.98 -6.80 -2.62
CA CYS A 44 -5.41 -6.80 -2.39
C CYS A 44 -5.73 -5.93 -1.18
N VAL A 45 -6.81 -5.17 -1.29
CA VAL A 45 -7.37 -4.34 -0.24
C VAL A 45 -8.80 -4.81 -0.01
N ARG A 46 -9.11 -5.12 1.24
CA ARG A 46 -10.44 -5.53 1.68
C ARG A 46 -10.95 -4.62 2.78
N ASP A 47 -12.27 -4.62 2.97
CA ASP A 47 -12.86 -4.07 4.18
C ASP A 47 -12.60 -5.01 5.38
N PRO A 48 -12.88 -4.58 6.63
CA PRO A 48 -12.73 -5.45 7.80
C PRO A 48 -13.66 -6.68 7.82
N GLY A 49 -14.75 -6.66 7.05
CA GLY A 49 -15.66 -7.79 6.85
C GLY A 49 -15.18 -8.80 5.80
N GLY A 50 -14.06 -8.53 5.13
CA GLY A 50 -13.46 -9.38 4.10
C GLY A 50 -13.94 -9.09 2.68
N ARG A 51 -14.79 -8.10 2.45
CA ARG A 51 -15.24 -7.76 1.09
C ARG A 51 -14.11 -7.14 0.29
N LEU A 52 -14.02 -7.51 -0.99
CA LEU A 52 -13.07 -6.91 -1.92
C LEU A 52 -13.32 -5.40 -2.06
N ILE A 53 -12.26 -4.61 -1.95
CA ILE A 53 -12.26 -3.18 -2.34
C ILE A 53 -11.42 -3.02 -3.60
N TRP A 54 -10.22 -3.61 -3.61
CA TRP A 54 -9.27 -3.55 -4.70
C TRP A 54 -8.42 -4.81 -4.76
N LEU A 55 -8.06 -5.25 -5.96
CA LEU A 55 -7.11 -6.31 -6.25
C LEU A 55 -6.33 -5.90 -7.49
N GLU A 56 -5.02 -6.06 -7.43
CA GLU A 56 -4.12 -5.89 -8.57
C GLU A 56 -3.17 -7.08 -8.59
N THR A 57 -3.05 -7.71 -9.75
CA THR A 57 -2.10 -8.79 -10.03
C THR A 57 -1.29 -8.45 -11.28
N ASP A 58 -0.43 -9.35 -11.70
CA ASP A 58 0.26 -9.27 -13.00
C ASP A 58 -0.72 -9.27 -14.19
N ARG A 59 -1.84 -9.98 -14.06
CA ARG A 59 -2.76 -10.27 -15.18
C ARG A 59 -4.04 -9.45 -15.17
N LEU A 60 -4.51 -9.03 -14.00
CA LEU A 60 -5.79 -8.36 -13.87
C LEU A 60 -5.82 -7.36 -12.72
N SER A 61 -6.81 -6.49 -12.79
CA SER A 61 -7.27 -5.67 -11.68
C SER A 61 -8.74 -5.99 -11.40
N ALA A 62 -9.14 -6.05 -10.13
CA ALA A 62 -10.54 -6.16 -9.74
C ALA A 62 -10.86 -5.16 -8.64
N PHE A 63 -12.05 -4.56 -8.67
CA PHE A 63 -12.43 -3.52 -7.72
C PHE A 63 -13.94 -3.45 -7.57
N THR A 64 -14.39 -2.97 -6.41
CA THR A 64 -15.81 -2.73 -6.17
C THR A 64 -16.18 -1.35 -6.67
N ASP A 65 -17.09 -1.30 -7.66
CA ASP A 65 -17.56 -0.06 -8.27
C ASP A 65 -18.62 0.64 -7.39
N VAL A 66 -19.03 1.85 -7.78
CA VAL A 66 -19.98 2.70 -7.06
C VAL A 66 -21.37 2.05 -6.86
N ASP A 67 -21.73 1.09 -7.70
CA ASP A 67 -22.96 0.30 -7.59
C ASP A 67 -22.82 -0.93 -6.68
N GLY A 68 -21.63 -1.12 -6.08
CA GLY A 68 -21.30 -2.25 -5.22
C GLY A 68 -20.99 -3.54 -5.96
N GLN A 69 -20.93 -3.54 -7.30
CA GLN A 69 -20.54 -4.70 -8.10
C GLN A 69 -19.02 -4.78 -8.25
N VAL A 70 -18.49 -6.01 -8.27
CA VAL A 70 -17.07 -6.25 -8.57
C VAL A 70 -16.87 -6.19 -10.08
N ARG A 71 -16.02 -5.27 -10.52
CA ARG A 71 -15.53 -5.20 -11.90
C ARG A 71 -14.17 -5.87 -11.99
N ILE A 72 -13.95 -6.62 -13.07
CA ILE A 72 -12.69 -7.28 -13.38
C ILE A 72 -12.20 -6.75 -14.72
N VAL A 73 -10.94 -6.33 -14.75
CA VAL A 73 -10.25 -5.78 -15.92
C VAL A 73 -9.02 -6.63 -16.16
N HIS A 74 -8.95 -7.30 -17.30
CA HIS A 74 -7.76 -8.04 -17.71
C HIS A 74 -6.78 -7.10 -18.42
N HIS A 75 -5.50 -7.15 -18.05
CA HIS A 75 -4.48 -6.25 -18.58
C HIS A 75 -4.18 -6.47 -20.07
N GLU A 76 -4.59 -7.62 -20.63
CA GLU A 76 -4.41 -7.98 -22.04
C GLU A 76 -5.47 -7.35 -22.96
N ASP A 77 -6.63 -6.98 -22.43
CA ASP A 77 -7.81 -6.66 -23.24
C ASP A 77 -7.92 -5.17 -23.62
N GLU A 78 -7.47 -4.24 -22.76
CA GLU A 78 -7.50 -2.80 -23.04
C GLU A 78 -6.74 -1.98 -21.97
N THR A 79 -6.25 -0.79 -22.32
CA THR A 79 -5.81 0.22 -21.34
C THR A 79 -7.02 0.85 -20.65
N THR A 80 -7.72 0.08 -19.82
CA THR A 80 -8.82 0.60 -19.02
C THR A 80 -8.26 1.37 -17.82
N LEU A 81 -8.70 2.62 -17.65
CA LEU A 81 -8.40 3.40 -16.44
C LEU A 81 -9.19 2.80 -15.26
N VAL A 82 -8.49 2.07 -14.40
CA VAL A 82 -9.06 1.48 -13.20
C VAL A 82 -9.18 2.58 -12.12
N PRO A 83 -10.33 2.73 -11.42
CA PRO A 83 -10.51 3.76 -10.39
C PRO A 83 -9.60 3.51 -9.18
N ARG A 84 -8.38 4.05 -9.20
CA ARG A 84 -7.36 3.79 -8.16
C ARG A 84 -7.72 4.35 -6.79
N ASP A 85 -8.78 5.16 -6.70
CA ASP A 85 -9.11 5.94 -5.51
C ASP A 85 -9.67 5.06 -4.38
N THR A 86 -10.38 3.97 -4.72
CA THR A 86 -10.95 3.05 -3.73
C THR A 86 -9.87 2.15 -3.12
N GLY A 87 -9.32 2.57 -1.97
CA GLY A 87 -8.31 1.79 -1.24
C GLY A 87 -6.87 2.14 -1.59
N ALA A 88 -6.67 3.20 -2.39
CA ALA A 88 -5.37 3.72 -2.78
C ALA A 88 -4.44 3.91 -1.58
N GLU A 89 -4.98 4.37 -0.45
CA GLU A 89 -4.19 4.66 0.74
C GLU A 89 -3.63 3.40 1.41
N ALA A 90 -4.37 2.28 1.38
CA ALA A 90 -3.87 1.01 1.89
C ALA A 90 -2.90 0.37 0.89
N ARG A 91 -3.23 0.42 -0.41
CA ARG A 91 -2.35 -0.05 -1.50
C ARG A 91 -1.01 0.67 -1.48
N ALA A 92 -0.99 1.97 -1.22
CA ALA A 92 0.22 2.77 -1.13
C ALA A 92 1.19 2.25 -0.07
N LEU A 93 0.70 1.61 1.00
CA LEU A 93 1.57 1.05 2.03
C LEU A 93 2.27 -0.25 1.62
N ALA A 94 1.89 -0.86 0.50
CA ALA A 94 2.48 -2.12 0.04
C ALA A 94 3.96 -1.98 -0.35
N SER A 95 4.40 -0.80 -0.79
CA SER A 95 5.81 -0.55 -1.09
C SER A 95 6.14 0.95 -1.11
N LEU A 96 7.43 1.29 -1.08
CA LEU A 96 7.84 2.69 -1.17
C LEU A 96 7.52 3.27 -2.55
N ASP A 97 7.69 2.47 -3.61
CA ASP A 97 7.33 2.87 -4.97
C ASP A 97 5.82 3.14 -5.14
N ALA A 98 4.98 2.26 -4.57
CA ALA A 98 3.53 2.46 -4.57
C ALA A 98 3.13 3.75 -3.85
N PHE A 99 3.80 4.05 -2.73
CA PHE A 99 3.56 5.27 -1.96
C PHE A 99 4.04 6.52 -2.69
N ARG A 100 5.25 6.50 -3.26
CA ARG A 100 5.79 7.59 -4.09
C ARG A 100 4.82 7.97 -5.20
N ALA A 101 4.29 6.97 -5.90
CA ALA A 101 3.30 7.17 -6.95
C ALA A 101 1.98 7.75 -6.41
N TRP A 102 1.52 7.29 -5.25
CA TRP A 102 0.26 7.75 -4.66
C TRP A 102 0.30 9.23 -4.25
N ILE A 103 1.40 9.71 -3.68
CA ILE A 103 1.54 11.11 -3.25
C ILE A 103 2.17 12.02 -4.32
N ASP A 104 2.55 11.49 -5.50
CA ASP A 104 3.34 12.17 -6.53
C ASP A 104 4.65 12.78 -5.99
N ALA A 105 5.44 11.95 -5.29
CA ALA A 105 6.71 12.35 -4.71
C ALA A 105 7.75 12.72 -5.79
N ARG A 106 8.44 13.84 -5.58
CA ARG A 106 9.56 14.33 -6.41
C ARG A 106 10.90 14.31 -5.70
N GLY A 107 10.88 14.29 -4.37
CA GLY A 107 12.08 14.26 -3.53
C GLY A 107 11.98 13.20 -2.44
N GLU A 108 13.15 12.75 -2.00
CA GLU A 108 13.31 11.75 -0.96
C GLU A 108 14.53 12.10 -0.10
N SER A 109 14.37 11.99 1.22
CA SER A 109 15.47 12.12 2.16
C SER A 109 16.29 10.82 2.23
N ALA A 110 17.54 10.92 2.69
CA ALA A 110 18.27 9.74 3.10
C ALA A 110 17.50 8.99 4.21
N PRO A 111 17.49 7.64 4.20
CA PRO A 111 16.94 6.86 5.29
C PRO A 111 17.68 7.10 6.61
N VAL A 112 16.95 7.14 7.71
CA VAL A 112 17.48 7.26 9.06
C VAL A 112 17.05 6.06 9.91
N PRO A 113 17.88 5.59 10.86
CA PRO A 113 17.45 4.58 11.82
C PRO A 113 16.27 5.07 12.66
N THR A 114 15.33 4.17 12.94
CA THR A 114 14.19 4.42 13.84
C THR A 114 14.09 3.30 14.87
N GLU A 115 13.33 3.54 15.94
CA GLU A 115 12.94 2.46 16.84
C GLU A 115 12.07 1.42 16.09
N PRO A 116 12.18 0.12 16.44
CA PRO A 116 11.34 -0.90 15.84
C PRO A 116 9.85 -0.56 15.94
N TYR A 117 9.11 -0.78 14.86
CA TYR A 117 7.68 -0.50 14.80
C TYR A 117 6.90 -1.82 14.77
N LEU A 118 5.95 -2.01 15.69
CA LEU A 118 5.28 -3.32 15.91
C LEU A 118 6.28 -4.47 16.12
N GLY A 119 7.43 -4.18 16.76
CA GLY A 119 8.51 -5.15 16.97
C GLY A 119 9.31 -5.51 15.71
N ARG A 120 9.03 -4.88 14.56
CA ARG A 120 9.74 -5.11 13.29
C ARG A 120 10.88 -4.09 13.12
N PRO A 121 12.07 -4.52 12.66
CA PRO A 121 13.15 -3.58 12.32
C PRO A 121 12.70 -2.56 11.27
N SER A 122 12.93 -1.28 11.51
CA SER A 122 12.39 -0.21 10.68
C SER A 122 13.41 0.89 10.37
N THR A 123 13.11 1.65 9.33
CA THR A 123 13.81 2.89 8.99
C THR A 123 12.83 4.01 8.71
N GLY A 124 13.22 5.25 9.03
CA GLY A 124 12.48 6.46 8.71
C GLY A 124 13.00 7.11 7.45
N LEU A 125 12.12 7.71 6.65
CA LEU A 125 12.48 8.59 5.55
C LEU A 125 11.36 9.62 5.34
N ALA A 126 11.63 10.68 4.59
CA ALA A 126 10.64 11.65 4.18
C ALA A 126 10.57 11.71 2.66
N LEU A 127 9.34 11.76 2.14
CA LEU A 127 9.07 12.08 0.75
C LEU A 127 8.54 13.50 0.64
N SER A 128 8.84 14.17 -0.46
CA SER A 128 8.33 15.52 -0.74
C SER A 128 7.76 15.63 -2.14
N THR A 129 6.65 16.34 -2.26
CA THR A 129 6.03 16.72 -3.54
C THR A 129 6.71 17.95 -4.14
N GLU A 130 6.40 18.27 -5.39
CA GLU A 130 6.94 19.45 -6.10
C GLU A 130 6.60 20.77 -5.39
N ASP A 131 5.39 20.87 -4.82
CA ASP A 131 4.92 22.04 -4.07
C ASP A 131 5.44 22.10 -2.62
N GLY A 132 6.38 21.22 -2.25
CA GLY A 132 7.09 21.25 -0.97
C GLY A 132 6.35 20.61 0.21
N ARG A 133 5.19 19.97 0.00
CA ARG A 133 4.56 19.16 1.06
C ARG A 133 5.43 17.94 1.34
N SER A 134 5.61 17.63 2.62
CA SER A 134 6.43 16.50 3.07
C SER A 134 5.59 15.46 3.81
N THR A 135 5.92 14.19 3.59
CA THR A 135 5.34 13.03 4.28
C THR A 135 6.46 12.23 4.93
N ALA A 136 6.40 12.11 6.25
CA ALA A 136 7.29 11.24 7.01
C ALA A 136 6.78 9.80 6.94
N ILE A 137 7.69 8.85 6.73
CA ILE A 137 7.41 7.44 6.48
C ILE A 137 8.27 6.61 7.41
N THR A 138 7.68 5.57 8.01
CA THR A 138 8.39 4.47 8.68
C THR A 138 8.19 3.21 7.86
N ARG A 139 9.29 2.62 7.38
CA ARG A 139 9.32 1.47 6.49
C ARG A 139 9.88 0.25 7.22
N ASP A 140 9.29 -0.91 6.99
CA ASP A 140 9.81 -2.21 7.44
C ASP A 140 11.06 -2.58 6.64
N LEU A 141 12.16 -2.89 7.32
CA LEU A 141 13.42 -3.26 6.67
C LEU A 141 13.39 -4.67 6.09
N GLU A 142 12.54 -5.55 6.62
CA GLU A 142 12.49 -6.94 6.16
C GLU A 142 11.67 -7.10 4.88
N THR A 143 10.50 -6.45 4.80
CA THR A 143 9.56 -6.62 3.69
C THR A 143 9.47 -5.42 2.76
N GLY A 144 9.91 -4.26 3.22
CA GLY A 144 9.83 -3.01 2.46
C GLY A 144 8.48 -2.30 2.50
N ILE A 145 7.46 -2.86 3.17
CA ILE A 145 6.17 -2.19 3.35
C ILE A 145 6.30 -0.93 4.21
N ILE A 146 5.34 -0.02 4.08
CA ILE A 146 5.24 1.14 4.96
C ILE A 146 4.36 0.78 6.16
N LEU A 147 4.94 0.91 7.35
CA LEU A 147 4.26 0.65 8.62
C LEU A 147 3.51 1.88 9.14
N PHE A 148 4.02 3.07 8.83
CA PHE A 148 3.42 4.33 9.25
C PHE A 148 3.75 5.43 8.24
N ALA A 149 2.80 6.30 7.97
CA ALA A 149 3.03 7.52 7.22
C ALA A 149 2.20 8.67 7.79
N ARG A 150 2.82 9.83 7.93
CA ARG A 150 2.15 11.07 8.34
C ARG A 150 2.61 12.21 7.43
N GLY A 151 1.66 12.93 6.86
CA GLY A 151 1.97 13.97 5.90
C GLY A 151 0.84 14.99 5.77
N ARG A 152 0.91 15.78 4.69
CA ARG A 152 -0.07 16.80 4.36
C ARG A 152 -0.58 16.64 2.94
N SER A 153 -1.90 16.48 2.79
CA SER A 153 -2.61 16.54 1.52
C SER A 153 -2.89 18.00 1.14
N LEU A 154 -3.59 18.23 0.02
CA LEU A 154 -4.09 19.56 -0.33
C LEU A 154 -5.16 20.07 0.64
N GLN A 155 -5.85 19.15 1.33
CA GLN A 155 -6.96 19.45 2.23
C GLN A 155 -6.50 19.60 3.70
N GLY A 156 -5.40 18.94 4.09
CA GLY A 156 -4.76 19.13 5.40
C GLY A 156 -3.91 17.95 5.83
N GLU A 157 -3.75 17.74 7.14
CA GLU A 157 -2.91 16.64 7.66
C GLU A 157 -3.59 15.29 7.53
N PHE A 158 -2.81 14.25 7.26
CA PHE A 158 -3.28 12.86 7.26
C PHE A 158 -2.31 11.93 7.98
N GLU A 159 -2.85 10.78 8.39
CA GLU A 159 -2.09 9.69 8.98
C GLU A 159 -2.57 8.35 8.41
N LEU A 160 -1.60 7.49 8.08
CA LEU A 160 -1.79 6.10 7.72
C LEU A 160 -0.98 5.24 8.68
N GLN A 161 -1.62 4.25 9.28
CA GLN A 161 -1.02 3.43 10.31
C GLN A 161 -1.35 1.95 10.12
N VAL A 162 -0.31 1.13 10.01
CA VAL A 162 -0.43 -0.32 10.18
C VAL A 162 -0.60 -0.62 11.66
N ARG A 163 -1.65 -1.37 12.01
CA ARG A 163 -2.01 -1.73 13.40
C ARG A 163 -1.56 -3.15 13.77
N SER A 164 -1.47 -4.02 12.79
CA SER A 164 -1.04 -5.40 12.89
C SER A 164 -0.41 -5.80 11.56
N VAL A 165 0.59 -6.69 11.61
CA VAL A 165 1.21 -7.33 10.44
C VAL A 165 1.45 -8.79 10.77
N GLU A 166 1.04 -9.66 9.86
CA GLU A 166 1.42 -11.07 9.86
C GLU A 166 1.93 -11.46 8.47
N ILE A 167 2.83 -12.43 8.42
CA ILE A 167 3.28 -13.05 7.17
C ILE A 167 3.00 -14.54 7.31
N ARG A 168 2.30 -15.12 6.34
CA ARG A 168 1.94 -16.53 6.34
C ARG A 168 2.01 -17.12 4.94
N GLU A 169 1.92 -18.44 4.85
CA GLU A 169 1.84 -19.15 3.57
C GLU A 169 0.58 -18.71 2.81
N THR A 170 0.75 -18.42 1.52
CA THR A 170 -0.33 -17.99 0.64
C THR A 170 -1.34 -19.12 0.46
N THR A 171 -2.61 -18.80 0.65
CA THR A 171 -3.71 -19.74 0.39
C THR A 171 -4.48 -19.35 -0.87
N ALA A 172 -5.13 -20.32 -1.52
CA ALA A 172 -5.87 -20.08 -2.77
C ALA A 172 -6.98 -19.02 -2.63
N ASP A 173 -7.53 -18.85 -1.42
CA ASP A 173 -8.69 -17.99 -1.16
C ASP A 173 -8.31 -16.54 -0.82
N GLU A 174 -7.05 -16.24 -0.51
CA GLU A 174 -6.65 -14.91 -0.01
C GLU A 174 -6.92 -13.79 -1.02
N PHE A 175 -6.70 -14.07 -2.30
CA PHE A 175 -6.91 -13.14 -3.40
C PHE A 175 -8.18 -13.43 -4.21
N ALA A 176 -9.05 -14.35 -3.74
CA ALA A 176 -10.30 -14.66 -4.42
C ALA A 176 -11.31 -13.50 -4.29
N PRO A 177 -12.05 -13.13 -5.35
CA PRO A 177 -12.93 -11.96 -5.37
C PRO A 177 -14.26 -12.13 -4.57
N VAL A 178 -14.33 -13.07 -3.63
CA VAL A 178 -15.54 -13.46 -2.87
C VAL A 178 -16.21 -12.28 -2.16
#